data_AF-A0A3G3GM02-F1
#
_entry.id   AF-A0A3G3GM02-F1
#
_cell.length_a   1.000
_cell.length_b   1.000
_cell.length_c   1.000
_cell.angle_alpha   90.00
_cell.angle_beta   90.00
_cell.angle_gamma   90.00
#
_symmetry.space_group_name_H-M   'P 1'
#
loop_
_entity.id
_entity.type
_entity.pdbx_description
1 polymer ?
#
loop_
_entity_poly.entity_id
_entity_poly.type
_entity_poly.pdbx_seq_one_letter_code
_entity_poly.pdbx_strand_id
1 'polypeptide(L)'
;MRFIPFVLVAVSWATFAQERQQGMTLAEFDKAKTVEIRSGSPKKHFRSHGLSYRQHETPQSFQFNDGVEHKVSFYDISERTGQSALGQLVVYSSQNRLVTLVLPNETSSKTVKDNFLADLKAQSLTNDGLGICFALALGQATPRTNSALAHPQEFCFPAETFVNLVDGTERKISGIKVGDEITGISANRVEKVVVNEGVFSLTRLLVRPNGQAWVSTRNESGLLSLEVTPNHPVLTLLGEKRVENLQKGDWLFVRDAVTGRYLTAELTNIAPAFRTVDKVYHLQTEGGTYEAENIVVLNKH
;
A
#
# COMPACT_ATOMS: atom_id res chain seq x y z
N MET A 1 -14.22 40.18 69.42
CA MET A 1 -13.88 40.27 67.98
C MET A 1 -13.50 38.88 67.50
N ARG A 2 -14.33 38.25 66.66
CA ARG A 2 -14.08 36.94 66.05
C ARG A 2 -13.77 37.16 64.57
N PHE A 3 -12.56 36.83 64.15
CA PHE A 3 -12.17 36.81 62.73
C PHE A 3 -12.36 35.40 62.18
N ILE A 4 -13.18 35.26 61.15
CA ILE A 4 -13.35 34.04 60.35
C ILE A 4 -12.58 34.29 59.03
N PRO A 5 -11.55 33.51 58.68
CA PRO A 5 -10.97 33.60 57.35
C PRO A 5 -11.83 32.81 56.37
N PHE A 6 -12.29 33.50 55.33
CA PHE A 6 -12.98 32.93 54.17
C PHE A 6 -11.91 32.31 53.25
N VAL A 7 -11.88 30.99 53.11
CA VAL A 7 -11.07 30.30 52.10
C VAL A 7 -11.85 30.29 50.79
N LEU A 8 -11.41 31.08 49.82
CA LEU A 8 -11.91 31.03 48.44
C LEU A 8 -11.17 29.89 47.71
N VAL A 9 -11.86 28.78 47.47
CA VAL A 9 -11.38 27.71 46.58
C VAL A 9 -11.71 28.13 45.15
N ALA A 10 -10.70 28.54 44.39
CA ALA A 10 -10.80 28.71 42.95
C ALA A 10 -10.87 27.31 42.30
N VAL A 11 -12.07 26.89 41.91
CA VAL A 11 -12.25 25.70 41.08
C VAL A 11 -11.88 26.10 39.65
N SER A 12 -10.65 25.79 39.25
CA SER A 12 -10.21 25.86 37.86
C SER A 12 -10.90 24.74 37.08
N TRP A 13 -11.87 25.11 36.24
CA TRP A 13 -12.43 24.22 35.24
C TRP A 13 -11.35 24.04 34.17
N ALA A 14 -10.52 23.01 34.30
CA ALA A 14 -9.72 22.52 33.20
C ALA A 14 -10.69 21.94 32.17
N THR A 15 -11.15 22.77 31.23
CA THR A 15 -11.75 22.29 29.99
C THR A 15 -10.66 21.55 29.23
N PHE A 16 -10.63 20.21 29.38
CA PHE A 16 -9.98 19.37 28.40
C PHE A 16 -10.68 19.65 27.07
N ALA A 17 -10.04 20.45 26.22
CA ALA A 17 -10.45 20.61 24.84
C ALA A 17 -10.29 19.22 24.20
N GLN A 18 -11.40 18.50 24.10
CA GLN A 18 -11.46 17.26 23.36
C GLN A 18 -11.15 17.62 21.92
N GLU A 19 -9.96 17.27 21.45
CA GLU A 19 -9.49 17.58 20.11
C GLU A 19 -10.40 16.84 19.12
N ARG A 20 -11.43 17.53 18.62
CA ARG A 20 -12.32 16.98 17.60
C ARG A 20 -11.50 16.86 16.33
N GLN A 21 -11.17 15.63 15.97
CA GLN A 21 -10.52 15.32 14.71
C GLN A 21 -11.53 15.58 13.57
N GLN A 22 -11.49 16.78 13.00
CA GLN A 22 -12.36 17.20 11.90
C GLN A 22 -11.92 16.54 10.58
N GLY A 23 -12.90 16.12 9.77
CA GLY A 23 -12.65 15.60 8.42
C GLY A 23 -12.39 16.72 7.42
N MET A 24 -11.55 16.45 6.43
CA MET A 24 -11.31 17.37 5.31
C MET A 24 -12.60 17.56 4.49
N THR A 25 -12.93 18.82 4.21
CA THR A 25 -14.01 19.20 3.30
C THR A 25 -13.54 19.18 1.85
N LEU A 26 -14.48 19.12 0.90
CA LEU A 26 -14.13 19.14 -0.53
C LEU A 26 -13.40 20.43 -0.93
N ALA A 27 -13.78 21.58 -0.36
CA ALA A 27 -13.12 22.85 -0.64
C ALA A 27 -11.66 22.89 -0.13
N GLU A 28 -11.38 22.25 1.01
CA GLU A 28 -10.01 22.12 1.54
C GLU A 28 -9.19 21.13 0.71
N PHE A 29 -9.83 20.04 0.27
CA PHE A 29 -9.22 19.07 -0.65
C PHE A 29 -8.80 19.74 -1.95
N ASP A 30 -9.68 20.52 -2.58
CA ASP A 30 -9.39 21.25 -3.82
C ASP A 30 -8.26 22.28 -3.63
N LYS A 31 -8.26 23.02 -2.50
CA LYS A 31 -7.17 23.95 -2.15
C LYS A 31 -5.84 23.23 -1.95
N ALA A 32 -5.85 22.06 -1.34
CA ALA A 32 -4.64 21.28 -1.10
C ALA A 32 -4.05 20.73 -2.41
N LYS A 33 -4.90 20.38 -3.39
CA LYS A 33 -4.47 19.92 -4.71
C LYS A 33 -3.74 20.97 -5.53
N THR A 34 -4.03 22.26 -5.33
CA THR A 34 -3.37 23.36 -6.08
C THR A 34 -2.00 23.75 -5.53
N VAL A 35 -1.52 23.06 -4.49
CA VAL A 35 -0.21 23.37 -3.90
C VAL A 35 0.92 22.94 -4.84
N GLU A 36 1.74 23.92 -5.21
CA GLU A 36 2.97 23.70 -5.97
C GLU A 36 4.16 23.50 -5.03
N ILE A 37 4.83 22.34 -5.12
CA ILE A 37 6.09 22.08 -4.44
C ILE A 37 7.21 22.08 -5.48
N ARG A 38 8.18 22.99 -5.30
CA ARG A 38 9.36 23.07 -6.16
C ARG A 38 10.44 22.09 -5.72
N SER A 39 11.09 21.46 -6.69
CA SER A 39 12.30 20.65 -6.48
C SER A 39 13.43 21.55 -5.93
N GLY A 40 14.12 21.13 -4.86
CA GLY A 40 15.31 21.82 -4.35
C GLY A 40 15.39 22.13 -2.86
N SER A 41 14.84 21.27 -1.98
CA SER A 41 14.69 21.43 -0.51
C SER A 41 13.30 21.92 -0.13
N PRO A 42 12.31 21.02 -0.10
CA PRO A 42 10.98 21.41 0.33
C PRO A 42 11.04 21.89 1.78
N LYS A 43 10.38 23.03 2.05
CA LYS A 43 10.39 23.62 3.38
C LYS A 43 9.75 22.63 4.36
N LYS A 44 10.42 22.35 5.48
CA LYS A 44 9.88 21.53 6.58
C LYS A 44 8.50 22.02 7.05
N HIS A 45 8.24 23.31 6.90
CA HIS A 45 6.94 23.91 7.19
C HIS A 45 6.64 25.05 6.20
N PHE A 46 5.42 25.11 5.68
CA PHE A 46 4.95 26.22 4.86
C PHE A 46 3.42 26.39 4.95
N ARG A 47 2.92 27.54 4.50
CA ARG A 47 1.48 27.79 4.37
C ARG A 47 1.14 28.13 2.93
N SER A 48 0.00 27.64 2.45
CA SER A 48 -0.52 27.94 1.12
C SER A 48 -2.05 27.81 1.13
N HIS A 49 -2.75 28.68 0.40
CA HIS A 49 -4.21 28.68 0.27
C HIS A 49 -5.00 28.62 1.61
N GLY A 50 -4.43 29.14 2.69
CA GLY A 50 -5.03 29.13 4.04
C GLY A 50 -4.79 27.85 4.84
N LEU A 51 -4.06 26.88 4.29
CA LEU A 51 -3.64 25.63 4.93
C LEU A 51 -2.16 25.69 5.35
N SER A 52 -1.82 24.89 6.36
CA SER A 52 -0.47 24.72 6.91
C SER A 52 0.01 23.30 6.63
N TYR A 53 1.23 23.18 6.13
CA TYR A 53 1.88 21.93 5.73
C TYR A 53 3.11 21.72 6.58
N ARG A 54 3.22 20.57 7.25
CA ARG A 54 4.38 20.19 8.06
C ARG A 54 4.94 18.86 7.59
N GLN A 55 6.18 18.86 7.12
CA GLN A 55 6.85 17.66 6.64
C GLN A 55 7.15 16.68 7.78
N HIS A 56 7.00 15.39 7.50
CA HIS A 56 7.56 14.32 8.33
C HIS A 56 9.09 14.25 8.18
N GLU A 57 9.80 13.78 9.20
CA GLU A 57 11.26 14.00 9.29
C GLU A 57 12.08 13.31 8.18
N THR A 58 11.62 12.20 7.62
CA THR A 58 12.39 11.46 6.60
C THR A 58 11.53 11.02 5.41
N PRO A 59 11.82 11.52 4.20
CA PRO A 59 11.29 10.94 2.96
C PRO A 59 11.62 9.45 2.86
N GLN A 60 10.70 8.66 2.33
CA GLN A 60 10.92 7.25 2.06
C GLN A 60 11.47 7.09 0.63
N SER A 61 12.64 6.48 0.51
CA SER A 61 13.25 6.12 -0.78
C SER A 61 12.95 4.65 -1.10
N PHE A 62 12.56 4.39 -2.35
CA PHE A 62 12.34 3.07 -2.90
C PHE A 62 13.23 2.89 -4.12
N GLN A 63 13.90 1.75 -4.20
CA GLN A 63 14.70 1.31 -5.34
C GLN A 63 14.07 0.02 -5.84
N PHE A 64 13.47 0.07 -7.03
CA PHE A 64 12.83 -1.09 -7.65
C PHE A 64 13.77 -1.75 -8.66
N ASN A 65 13.31 -2.88 -9.21
CA ASN A 65 14.04 -3.64 -10.22
C ASN A 65 14.18 -2.90 -11.57
N ASP A 66 13.56 -1.73 -11.73
CA ASP A 66 13.69 -0.86 -12.91
C ASP A 66 14.92 0.06 -12.86
N GLY A 67 15.67 0.04 -11.75
CA GLY A 67 16.87 0.85 -11.56
C GLY A 67 16.60 2.34 -11.32
N VAL A 68 15.36 2.72 -11.06
CA VAL A 68 14.96 4.11 -10.82
C VAL A 68 14.75 4.35 -9.32
N GLU A 69 15.30 5.46 -8.81
CA GLU A 69 15.01 5.90 -7.45
C GLU A 69 13.66 6.62 -7.40
N HIS A 70 12.80 6.19 -6.49
CA HIS A 70 11.52 6.82 -6.19
C HIS A 70 11.53 7.34 -4.76
N LYS A 71 11.02 8.55 -4.53
CA LYS A 71 10.91 9.14 -3.18
C LYS A 71 9.48 9.57 -2.89
N VAL A 72 9.04 9.29 -1.67
CA VAL A 72 7.74 9.73 -1.14
C VAL A 72 7.97 10.56 0.12
N SER A 73 7.41 11.77 0.14
CA SER A 73 7.41 12.65 1.32
C SER A 73 5.99 12.94 1.77
N PHE A 74 5.78 12.98 3.08
CA PHE A 74 4.49 13.28 3.69
C PHE A 74 4.52 14.64 4.37
N TYR A 75 3.45 15.42 4.19
CA TYR A 75 3.21 16.66 4.92
C TYR A 75 1.84 16.62 5.57
N ASP A 76 1.76 16.80 6.89
CA ASP A 76 0.47 16.95 7.57
C ASP A 76 -0.18 18.27 7.15
N ILE A 77 -1.45 18.19 6.76
CA ILE A 77 -2.29 19.34 6.37
C ILE A 77 -3.16 19.72 7.57
N SER A 78 -3.09 20.98 7.98
CA SER A 78 -3.92 21.55 9.06
C SER A 78 -4.37 22.97 8.69
N GLU A 79 -5.46 23.47 9.28
CA GLU A 79 -5.82 24.89 9.09
C GLU A 79 -4.78 25.81 9.77
N ARG A 80 -4.34 25.43 10.97
CA ARG A 80 -3.34 26.15 11.76
C ARG A 80 -2.29 25.19 12.29
N THR A 81 -1.05 25.68 12.36
CA THR A 81 0.09 24.97 12.93
C THR A 81 -0.23 24.50 14.36
N GLY A 82 -0.19 23.19 14.60
CA GLY A 82 -0.43 22.60 15.93
C GLY A 82 -1.88 22.14 16.19
N GLN A 83 -2.76 22.18 15.19
CA GLN A 83 -4.06 21.51 15.23
C GLN A 83 -3.98 20.09 14.64
N SER A 84 -4.98 19.27 14.98
CA SER A 84 -5.28 17.99 14.31
C SER A 84 -5.19 18.09 12.78
N ALA A 85 -4.56 17.09 12.17
CA ALA A 85 -4.41 17.03 10.73
C ALA A 85 -5.75 16.70 10.03
N LEU A 86 -6.09 17.50 9.03
CA LEU A 86 -7.19 17.27 8.09
C LEU A 86 -6.86 16.13 7.12
N GLY A 87 -5.57 15.89 6.88
CA GLY A 87 -5.06 14.89 5.96
C GLY A 87 -3.57 15.08 5.75
N GLN A 88 -3.06 14.48 4.68
CA GLN A 88 -1.66 14.55 4.31
C GLN A 88 -1.50 14.93 2.85
N LEU A 89 -0.51 15.76 2.54
CA LEU A 89 -0.02 15.96 1.19
C LEU A 89 1.12 14.96 0.97
N VAL A 90 0.96 14.10 -0.02
CA VAL A 90 1.95 13.12 -0.42
C VAL A 90 2.65 13.64 -1.66
N VAL A 91 3.97 13.74 -1.59
CA VAL A 91 4.82 14.22 -2.67
C VAL A 91 5.66 13.06 -3.16
N TYR A 92 5.34 12.61 -4.36
CA TYR A 92 6.11 11.62 -5.09
C TYR A 92 7.11 12.31 -6.00
N SER A 93 8.37 11.86 -5.99
CA SER A 93 9.37 12.29 -6.96
C SER A 93 10.14 11.11 -7.50
N SER A 94 10.33 11.08 -8.82
CA SER A 94 11.20 10.13 -9.50
C SER A 94 11.85 10.82 -10.68
N GLN A 95 13.18 10.71 -10.77
CA GLN A 95 14.00 11.43 -11.76
C GLN A 95 13.66 12.93 -11.80
N ASN A 96 12.96 13.39 -12.84
CA ASN A 96 12.55 14.78 -13.06
C ASN A 96 11.02 14.99 -12.95
N ARG A 97 10.28 14.00 -12.47
CA ARG A 97 8.83 14.10 -12.25
C ARG A 97 8.55 14.33 -10.78
N LEU A 98 7.66 15.26 -10.50
CA LEU A 98 7.12 15.55 -9.17
C LEU A 98 5.60 15.53 -9.25
N VAL A 99 4.98 14.72 -8.41
CA VAL A 99 3.52 14.55 -8.35
C VAL A 99 3.07 14.76 -6.92
N THR A 100 1.98 15.49 -6.75
CA THR A 100 1.34 15.71 -5.45
C THR A 100 -0.01 15.01 -5.40
N LEU A 101 -0.31 14.39 -4.26
CA LEU A 101 -1.59 13.75 -3.96
C LEU A 101 -2.05 14.18 -2.58
N VAL A 102 -3.35 14.37 -2.41
CA VAL A 102 -3.95 14.72 -1.12
C VAL A 102 -4.61 13.48 -0.54
N LEU A 103 -4.05 12.95 0.54
CA LEU A 103 -4.60 11.86 1.32
C LEU A 103 -5.52 12.44 2.40
N PRO A 104 -6.85 12.30 2.28
CA PRO A 104 -7.76 12.75 3.33
C PRO A 104 -7.64 11.88 4.58
N ASN A 105 -7.94 12.46 5.75
CA ASN A 105 -8.01 11.67 6.99
C ASN A 105 -9.26 10.77 7.04
N GLU A 106 -9.30 9.88 8.04
CA GLU A 106 -10.37 8.90 8.16
C GLU A 106 -11.76 9.48 8.40
N THR A 107 -11.84 10.66 9.02
CA THR A 107 -13.10 11.34 9.32
C THR A 107 -13.66 12.13 8.12
N SER A 108 -12.93 12.18 7.01
CA SER A 108 -13.36 12.83 5.77
C SER A 108 -14.54 12.11 5.12
N SER A 109 -15.40 12.88 4.46
CA SER A 109 -16.59 12.33 3.79
C SER A 109 -16.25 11.33 2.67
N LYS A 110 -17.18 10.43 2.37
CA LYS A 110 -17.04 9.47 1.27
C LYS A 110 -16.70 10.17 -0.05
N THR A 111 -17.35 11.29 -0.37
CA THR A 111 -17.08 12.06 -1.58
C THR A 111 -15.63 12.52 -1.69
N VAL A 112 -15.00 12.93 -0.59
CA VAL A 112 -13.58 13.33 -0.59
C VAL A 112 -12.68 12.10 -0.79
N LYS A 113 -12.98 10.98 -0.12
CA LYS A 113 -12.24 9.72 -0.29
C LYS A 113 -12.36 9.17 -1.73
N ASP A 114 -13.52 9.28 -2.35
CA ASP A 114 -13.76 8.87 -3.73
C ASP A 114 -12.96 9.73 -4.73
N ASN A 115 -12.89 11.06 -4.51
CA ASN A 115 -12.07 11.96 -5.33
C ASN A 115 -10.57 11.64 -5.18
N PHE A 116 -10.10 11.41 -3.96
CA PHE A 116 -8.73 10.96 -3.70
C PHE A 116 -8.42 9.65 -4.45
N LEU A 117 -9.29 8.64 -4.37
CA LEU A 117 -9.07 7.37 -5.05
C LEU A 117 -9.03 7.54 -6.57
N ALA A 118 -9.88 8.41 -7.13
CA ALA A 118 -9.86 8.75 -8.55
C ALA A 118 -8.54 9.42 -8.96
N ASP A 119 -8.06 10.40 -8.19
CA ASP A 119 -6.77 11.06 -8.42
C ASP A 119 -5.61 10.05 -8.33
N LEU A 120 -5.59 9.20 -7.30
CA LEU A 120 -4.55 8.19 -7.10
C LEU A 120 -4.52 7.20 -8.27
N LYS A 121 -5.68 6.71 -8.73
CA LYS A 121 -5.77 5.84 -9.91
C LYS A 121 -5.26 6.55 -11.16
N ALA A 122 -5.71 7.78 -11.42
CA ALA A 122 -5.29 8.55 -12.60
C ALA A 122 -3.77 8.81 -12.62
N GLN A 123 -3.20 9.23 -11.48
CA GLN A 123 -1.76 9.47 -11.36
C GLN A 123 -0.94 8.17 -11.45
N SER A 124 -1.47 7.05 -10.96
CA SER A 124 -0.78 5.74 -11.04
C SER A 124 -0.76 5.16 -12.45
N LEU A 125 -1.64 5.60 -13.35
CA LEU A 125 -1.61 5.21 -14.77
C LEU A 125 -0.57 5.99 -15.58
N THR A 126 -0.27 7.22 -15.18
CA THR A 126 0.61 8.13 -15.92
C THR A 126 2.03 8.21 -15.35
N ASN A 127 2.20 7.78 -14.10
CA ASN A 127 3.47 7.82 -13.39
C ASN A 127 3.86 6.42 -12.88
N ASP A 128 4.72 5.77 -13.66
CA ASP A 128 5.37 4.49 -13.29
C ASP A 128 5.93 4.57 -11.87
N GLY A 129 5.74 3.50 -11.08
CA GLY A 129 6.23 3.40 -9.70
C GLY A 129 5.40 4.15 -8.65
N LEU A 130 4.60 5.16 -9.01
CA LEU A 130 3.85 5.97 -8.03
C LEU A 130 2.91 5.13 -7.18
N GLY A 131 2.08 4.30 -7.80
CA GLY A 131 1.06 3.52 -7.10
C GLY A 131 1.68 2.55 -6.08
N ILE A 132 2.74 1.85 -6.46
CA ILE A 132 3.41 0.89 -5.58
C ILE A 132 4.19 1.57 -4.45
N CYS A 133 4.87 2.70 -4.74
CA CYS A 133 5.48 3.54 -3.72
C CYS A 133 4.46 4.00 -2.69
N PHE A 134 3.31 4.50 -3.16
CA PHE A 134 2.24 4.98 -2.30
C PHE A 134 1.71 3.86 -1.40
N ALA A 135 1.41 2.69 -1.97
CA ALA A 135 0.91 1.54 -1.23
C ALA A 135 1.89 1.05 -0.15
N LEU A 136 3.18 1.00 -0.46
CA LEU A 136 4.23 0.63 0.50
C LEU A 136 4.39 1.68 1.59
N ALA A 137 4.37 2.95 1.21
CA ALA A 137 4.52 4.05 2.14
C ALA A 137 3.38 4.09 3.16
N LEU A 138 2.14 3.83 2.71
CA LEU A 138 1.01 3.63 3.60
C LEU A 138 1.20 2.45 4.55
N GLY A 139 1.66 1.31 4.02
CA GLY A 139 1.91 0.10 4.82
C GLY A 139 2.98 0.28 5.90
N GLN A 140 3.96 1.17 5.68
CA GLN A 140 4.96 1.53 6.69
C GLN A 140 4.46 2.57 7.70
N ALA A 141 3.54 3.45 7.30
CA ALA A 141 3.01 4.52 8.14
C ALA A 141 1.96 4.03 9.14
N THR A 142 1.19 2.99 8.81
CA THR A 142 0.29 2.33 9.76
C THR A 142 1.06 1.32 10.59
N PRO A 143 1.12 1.44 11.93
CA PRO A 143 1.69 0.39 12.75
C PRO A 143 0.89 -0.88 12.45
N ARG A 144 1.59 -1.94 12.01
CA ARG A 144 1.04 -3.28 11.87
C ARG A 144 0.44 -3.63 13.23
N THR A 145 -0.86 -3.44 13.42
CA THR A 145 -1.56 -4.01 14.56
C THR A 145 -1.33 -5.49 14.42
N ASN A 146 -0.46 -6.02 15.29
CA ASN A 146 -0.27 -7.44 15.48
C ASN A 146 -1.66 -8.01 15.74
N SER A 147 -2.33 -8.47 14.68
CA SER A 147 -3.46 -9.36 14.81
C SER A 147 -2.84 -10.67 15.29
N ALA A 148 -2.62 -10.71 16.61
CA ALA A 148 -2.35 -11.88 17.40
C ALA A 148 -3.62 -12.75 17.42
N LEU A 149 -4.01 -13.21 16.24
CA LEU A 149 -4.80 -14.39 16.01
C LEU A 149 -4.09 -15.13 14.88
N ALA A 150 -2.98 -15.76 15.27
CA ALA A 150 -2.33 -16.79 14.49
C ALA A 150 -3.30 -17.96 14.38
N HIS A 151 -4.14 -17.95 13.34
CA HIS A 151 -4.63 -19.20 12.81
C HIS A 151 -3.49 -19.80 11.97
N PRO A 152 -2.99 -21.00 12.30
CA PRO A 152 -1.90 -21.66 11.57
C PRO A 152 -2.33 -22.18 10.19
N GLN A 153 -3.44 -21.69 9.63
CA GLN A 153 -3.75 -21.92 8.22
C GLN A 153 -3.03 -20.84 7.44
N GLU A 154 -1.84 -21.21 6.98
CA GLU A 154 -0.81 -20.32 6.47
C GLU A 154 -1.21 -19.65 5.14
N PHE A 155 -0.62 -18.49 4.87
CA PHE A 155 -0.81 -17.74 3.62
C PHE A 155 -0.10 -18.48 2.50
N CYS A 156 -0.84 -19.27 1.73
CA CYS A 156 -0.22 -20.20 0.80
C CYS A 156 -0.79 -20.18 -0.62
N PHE A 157 0.00 -20.79 -1.50
CA PHE A 157 -0.22 -20.98 -2.93
C PHE A 157 -0.17 -22.48 -3.29
N PRO A 158 -0.84 -22.92 -4.37
CA PRO A 158 -0.71 -24.27 -4.87
C PRO A 158 0.68 -24.53 -5.48
N ALA A 159 1.08 -25.81 -5.57
CA ALA A 159 2.42 -26.26 -5.96
C ALA A 159 2.91 -25.71 -7.31
N GLU A 160 2.00 -25.53 -8.26
CA GLU A 160 2.24 -25.11 -9.63
C GLU A 160 2.39 -23.60 -9.81
N THR A 161 2.17 -22.81 -8.76
CA THR A 161 2.29 -21.35 -8.80
C THR A 161 3.70 -20.96 -9.21
N PHE A 162 3.84 -20.15 -10.25
CA PHE A 162 5.15 -19.69 -10.71
C PHE A 162 5.63 -18.49 -9.90
N VAL A 163 6.89 -18.56 -9.50
CA VAL A 163 7.66 -17.51 -8.85
C VAL A 163 8.79 -17.10 -9.77
N ASN A 164 8.98 -15.79 -9.91
CA ASN A 164 10.01 -15.20 -10.75
C ASN A 164 11.36 -15.17 -10.00
N LEU A 165 12.42 -15.63 -10.68
CA LEU A 165 13.80 -15.56 -10.21
C LEU A 165 14.46 -14.27 -10.68
N VAL A 166 15.51 -13.81 -9.97
CA VAL A 166 16.27 -12.59 -10.33
C VAL A 166 16.90 -12.68 -11.72
N ASP A 167 17.22 -13.89 -12.20
CA ASP A 167 17.77 -14.12 -13.54
C ASP A 167 16.75 -13.99 -14.68
N GLY A 168 15.48 -13.69 -14.35
CA GLY A 168 14.38 -13.56 -15.30
C GLY A 168 13.70 -14.88 -15.67
N THR A 169 14.16 -16.01 -15.14
CA THR A 169 13.47 -17.29 -15.29
C THR A 169 12.35 -17.44 -14.26
N GLU A 170 11.45 -18.41 -14.48
CA GLU A 170 10.35 -18.70 -13.58
C GLU A 170 10.44 -20.14 -13.08
N ARG A 171 10.07 -20.36 -11.83
CA ARG A 171 10.01 -21.70 -11.24
C ARG A 171 8.73 -21.88 -10.45
N LYS A 172 8.16 -23.08 -10.53
CA LYS A 172 7.07 -23.49 -9.64
C LYS A 172 7.50 -23.30 -8.18
N ILE A 173 6.60 -22.82 -7.33
CA ILE A 173 6.84 -22.57 -5.91
C ILE A 173 7.26 -23.85 -5.19
N SER A 174 6.79 -25.01 -5.65
CA SER A 174 7.20 -26.32 -5.13
C SER A 174 8.68 -26.67 -5.40
N GLY A 175 9.32 -25.98 -6.34
CA GLY A 175 10.74 -26.15 -6.68
C GLY A 175 11.64 -25.03 -6.15
N ILE A 176 11.08 -24.02 -5.49
CA ILE A 176 11.86 -22.95 -4.83
C ILE A 176 12.51 -23.50 -3.57
N LYS A 177 13.75 -23.06 -3.30
CA LYS A 177 14.55 -23.50 -2.16
C LYS A 177 15.01 -22.30 -1.33
N VAL A 178 15.32 -22.56 -0.06
CA VAL A 178 16.02 -21.59 0.78
C VAL A 178 17.33 -21.19 0.12
N GLY A 179 17.60 -19.89 0.09
CA GLY A 179 18.76 -19.30 -0.57
C GLY A 179 18.54 -18.90 -2.03
N ASP A 180 17.47 -19.36 -2.69
CA ASP A 180 17.13 -18.89 -4.04
C ASP A 180 16.89 -17.37 -4.04
N GLU A 181 17.38 -16.71 -5.08
CA GLU A 181 17.18 -15.28 -5.32
C GLU A 181 15.97 -15.09 -6.22
N ILE A 182 14.95 -14.44 -5.67
CA ILE A 182 13.66 -14.23 -6.33
C ILE A 182 13.38 -12.74 -6.47
N THR A 183 12.58 -12.40 -7.47
CA THR A 183 12.09 -11.04 -7.63
C THR A 183 10.89 -10.80 -6.72
N GLY A 184 10.95 -9.67 -6.02
CA GLY A 184 9.81 -8.97 -5.46
C GLY A 184 10.01 -7.49 -5.73
N ILE A 185 9.41 -6.64 -4.90
CA ILE A 185 9.52 -5.17 -5.02
C ILE A 185 10.97 -4.72 -5.22
N SER A 186 11.88 -5.36 -4.50
CA SER A 186 13.30 -5.46 -4.79
C SER A 186 13.69 -6.94 -4.93
N ALA A 187 14.84 -7.20 -5.54
CA ALA A 187 15.51 -8.50 -5.43
C ALA A 187 15.61 -8.92 -3.95
N ASN A 188 15.29 -10.18 -3.66
CA ASN A 188 15.32 -10.73 -2.30
C ASN A 188 15.72 -12.21 -2.30
N ARG A 189 16.18 -12.68 -1.15
CA ARG A 189 16.50 -14.08 -0.92
C ARG A 189 15.37 -14.78 -0.16
N VAL A 190 15.14 -16.05 -0.49
CA VAL A 190 14.24 -16.93 0.27
C VAL A 190 14.93 -17.39 1.56
N GLU A 191 14.34 -17.04 2.70
CA GLU A 191 14.81 -17.45 4.03
C GLU A 191 14.19 -18.76 4.49
N LYS A 192 12.92 -18.99 4.14
CA LYS A 192 12.17 -20.18 4.54
C LYS A 192 11.19 -20.59 3.46
N VAL A 193 11.09 -21.90 3.25
CA VAL A 193 10.02 -22.53 2.46
C VAL A 193 9.17 -23.34 3.43
N VAL A 194 7.88 -23.04 3.50
CA VAL A 194 6.92 -23.78 4.33
C VAL A 194 5.96 -24.53 3.42
N VAL A 195 5.70 -25.78 3.77
CA VAL A 195 4.82 -26.69 3.03
C VAL A 195 3.80 -27.23 4.02
N ASN A 196 2.51 -27.03 3.72
CA ASN A 196 1.44 -27.58 4.53
C ASN A 196 0.67 -28.63 3.75
N GLU A 197 0.32 -29.69 4.45
CA GLU A 197 -0.53 -30.78 3.94
C GLU A 197 -1.87 -30.74 4.66
N GLY A 198 -2.96 -30.95 3.92
CA GLY A 198 -4.33 -30.79 4.41
C GLY A 198 -5.25 -30.37 3.28
N VAL A 199 -6.54 -30.16 3.56
CA VAL A 199 -7.50 -29.74 2.53
C VAL A 199 -7.59 -28.22 2.53
N PHE A 200 -7.04 -27.58 1.50
CA PHE A 200 -7.04 -26.12 1.36
C PHE A 200 -7.95 -25.69 0.22
N SER A 201 -8.87 -24.78 0.51
CA SER A 201 -9.70 -24.11 -0.49
C SER A 201 -8.94 -22.92 -1.08
N LEU A 202 -8.89 -22.82 -2.41
CA LEU A 202 -8.24 -21.72 -3.13
C LEU A 202 -9.27 -20.75 -3.69
N THR A 203 -8.92 -19.47 -3.67
CA THR A 203 -9.61 -18.40 -4.41
C THR A 203 -8.81 -18.11 -5.67
N ARG A 204 -9.49 -17.99 -6.82
CA ARG A 204 -8.87 -17.54 -8.06
C ARG A 204 -9.17 -16.05 -8.29
N LEU A 205 -8.13 -15.27 -8.54
CA LEU A 205 -8.19 -13.86 -8.91
C LEU A 205 -7.86 -13.71 -10.38
N LEU A 206 -8.67 -12.96 -11.13
CA LEU A 206 -8.35 -12.56 -12.50
C LEU A 206 -8.10 -11.05 -12.55
N VAL A 207 -6.88 -10.67 -12.87
CA VAL A 207 -6.48 -9.25 -12.96
C VAL A 207 -6.17 -8.85 -14.39
N ARG A 208 -6.51 -7.61 -14.73
CA ARG A 208 -6.20 -6.98 -16.00
C ARG A 208 -5.13 -5.92 -15.78
N PRO A 209 -3.89 -6.13 -16.26
CA PRO A 209 -2.86 -5.09 -16.24
C PRO A 209 -3.35 -3.81 -16.95
N ASN A 210 -3.10 -2.66 -16.33
CA ASN A 210 -3.36 -1.35 -16.91
C ASN A 210 -2.12 -0.94 -17.72
N GLY A 211 -2.20 -1.02 -19.06
CA GLY A 211 -1.08 -0.74 -19.97
C GLY A 211 -1.28 -1.38 -21.35
N GLN A 212 -0.38 -1.11 -22.31
CA GLN A 212 -0.43 -1.75 -23.64
C GLN A 212 -0.12 -3.25 -23.58
N ALA A 213 -0.51 -3.95 -24.65
CA ALA A 213 -0.54 -5.40 -24.83
C ALA A 213 0.47 -6.21 -23.98
N TRP A 214 -0.07 -7.01 -23.07
CA TRP A 214 0.71 -7.87 -22.20
C TRP A 214 1.12 -9.17 -22.92
N VAL A 215 2.42 -9.38 -23.10
CA VAL A 215 2.97 -10.65 -23.59
C VAL A 215 3.35 -11.49 -22.36
N SER A 216 2.43 -12.35 -21.95
CA SER A 216 2.74 -13.47 -21.06
C SER A 216 2.19 -14.74 -21.69
N THR A 217 2.95 -15.83 -21.57
CA THR A 217 2.52 -17.16 -21.99
C THR A 217 1.35 -17.69 -21.16
N ARG A 218 1.06 -17.07 -20.01
CA ARG A 218 -0.06 -17.39 -19.10
C ARG A 218 -1.20 -16.38 -19.16
N ASN A 219 -1.21 -15.57 -20.21
CA ASN A 219 -2.26 -14.60 -20.46
C ASN A 219 -3.52 -15.29 -21.01
N GLU A 220 -4.52 -15.51 -20.17
CA GLU A 220 -5.84 -15.98 -20.62
C GLU A 220 -6.65 -14.76 -21.09
N SER A 221 -6.63 -14.48 -22.40
CA SER A 221 -7.43 -13.40 -23.02
C SER A 221 -7.13 -11.97 -22.53
N GLY A 222 -5.90 -11.67 -22.12
CA GLY A 222 -5.53 -10.36 -21.56
C GLY A 222 -5.52 -10.30 -20.02
N LEU A 223 -5.80 -11.42 -19.33
CA LEU A 223 -5.88 -11.51 -17.88
C LEU A 223 -4.77 -12.40 -17.30
N LEU A 224 -4.25 -11.98 -16.14
CA LEU A 224 -3.41 -12.81 -15.28
C LEU A 224 -4.27 -13.49 -14.23
N SER A 225 -3.98 -14.76 -13.95
CA SER A 225 -4.67 -15.57 -12.96
C SER A 225 -3.76 -15.87 -11.78
N LEU A 226 -4.24 -15.62 -10.56
CA LEU A 226 -3.58 -16.02 -9.33
C LEU A 226 -4.51 -16.89 -8.50
N GLU A 227 -4.03 -18.06 -8.10
CA GLU A 227 -4.72 -18.94 -7.17
C GLU A 227 -4.04 -18.94 -5.83
N VAL A 228 -4.81 -18.66 -4.80
CA VAL A 228 -4.25 -18.38 -3.48
C VAL A 228 -5.29 -18.63 -2.40
N THR A 229 -4.84 -18.97 -1.19
CA THR A 229 -5.70 -19.10 -0.01
C THR A 229 -6.42 -17.77 0.32
N PRO A 230 -7.68 -17.79 0.79
CA PRO A 230 -8.47 -16.57 1.04
C PRO A 230 -7.85 -15.59 2.04
N ASN A 231 -7.07 -16.07 3.00
CA ASN A 231 -6.46 -15.23 4.01
C ASN A 231 -5.15 -14.55 3.54
N HIS A 232 -4.61 -14.90 2.36
CA HIS A 232 -3.34 -14.38 1.87
C HIS A 232 -3.36 -12.86 1.69
N PRO A 233 -2.37 -12.12 2.22
CA PRO A 233 -2.25 -10.69 1.97
C PRO A 233 -1.69 -10.41 0.57
N VAL A 234 -2.31 -9.48 -0.14
CA VAL A 234 -1.79 -8.91 -1.39
C VAL A 234 -1.60 -7.41 -1.24
N LEU A 235 -0.71 -6.84 -2.04
CA LEU A 235 -0.51 -5.40 -2.08
C LEU A 235 -1.52 -4.77 -3.03
N THR A 236 -2.38 -3.90 -2.50
CA THR A 236 -3.34 -3.10 -3.28
C THR A 236 -2.91 -1.64 -3.33
N LEU A 237 -3.55 -0.84 -4.18
CA LEU A 237 -3.31 0.60 -4.27
C LEU A 237 -3.50 1.36 -2.95
N LEU A 238 -4.30 0.83 -2.02
CA LEU A 238 -4.54 1.39 -0.69
C LEU A 238 -3.77 0.65 0.42
N GLY A 239 -2.75 -0.15 0.06
CA GLY A 239 -1.95 -0.94 0.99
C GLY A 239 -2.33 -2.42 1.03
N GLU A 240 -1.93 -3.09 2.11
CA GLU A 240 -2.15 -4.52 2.30
C GLU A 240 -3.64 -4.85 2.45
N LYS A 241 -4.09 -5.90 1.76
CA LYS A 241 -5.45 -6.43 1.89
C LYS A 241 -5.45 -7.94 1.73
N ARG A 242 -6.21 -8.64 2.57
CA ARG A 242 -6.42 -10.09 2.40
C ARG A 242 -7.29 -10.38 1.19
N VAL A 243 -7.02 -11.50 0.54
CA VAL A 243 -7.77 -11.98 -0.64
C VAL A 243 -9.28 -12.06 -0.38
N GLU A 244 -9.69 -12.53 0.79
CA GLU A 244 -11.10 -12.64 1.23
C GLU A 244 -11.81 -11.27 1.35
N ASN A 245 -11.05 -10.20 1.53
CA ASN A 245 -11.58 -8.85 1.64
C ASN A 245 -11.57 -8.09 0.31
N LEU A 246 -10.89 -8.62 -0.72
CA LEU A 246 -10.79 -7.98 -2.02
C LEU A 246 -12.16 -7.80 -2.66
N GLN A 247 -12.29 -6.74 -3.45
CA GLN A 247 -13.50 -6.41 -4.20
C GLN A 247 -13.14 -6.18 -5.65
N LYS A 248 -14.08 -6.50 -6.55
CA LYS A 248 -13.95 -6.16 -7.97
C LYS A 248 -13.71 -4.66 -8.13
N GLY A 249 -12.73 -4.28 -8.94
CA GLY A 249 -12.30 -2.89 -9.13
C GLY A 249 -11.19 -2.42 -8.18
N ASP A 250 -10.80 -3.25 -7.21
CA ASP A 250 -9.53 -3.09 -6.48
C ASP A 250 -8.36 -3.18 -7.47
N TRP A 251 -7.29 -2.43 -7.22
CA TRP A 251 -6.10 -2.43 -8.06
C TRP A 251 -4.95 -3.11 -7.31
N LEU A 252 -4.35 -4.12 -7.96
CA LEU A 252 -3.14 -4.82 -7.53
C LEU A 252 -1.93 -4.32 -8.32
N PHE A 253 -0.75 -4.85 -8.01
CA PHE A 253 0.48 -4.58 -8.74
C PHE A 253 0.98 -5.82 -9.45
N VAL A 254 1.40 -5.64 -10.70
CA VAL A 254 1.97 -6.69 -11.53
C VAL A 254 3.33 -6.24 -12.06
N ARG A 255 4.30 -7.14 -12.13
CA ARG A 255 5.61 -6.85 -12.73
C ARG A 255 5.59 -7.18 -14.22
N ASP A 256 5.95 -6.21 -15.04
CA ASP A 256 6.30 -6.46 -16.43
C ASP A 256 7.67 -7.14 -16.49
N ALA A 257 7.68 -8.41 -16.89
CA ALA A 257 8.89 -9.21 -16.96
C ALA A 257 9.93 -8.66 -17.95
N VAL A 258 9.51 -7.91 -18.98
CA VAL A 258 10.41 -7.35 -20.00
C VAL A 258 11.10 -6.09 -19.49
N THR A 259 10.33 -5.16 -18.90
CA THR A 259 10.87 -3.86 -18.48
C THR A 259 11.28 -3.82 -17.01
N GLY A 260 10.89 -4.82 -16.22
CA GLY A 260 11.07 -4.85 -14.78
C GLY A 260 10.17 -3.90 -13.99
N ARG A 261 9.30 -3.14 -14.68
CA ARG A 261 8.44 -2.11 -14.10
C ARG A 261 7.22 -2.71 -13.42
N TYR A 262 6.74 -2.00 -12.40
CA TYR A 262 5.46 -2.31 -11.75
C TYR A 262 4.32 -1.52 -12.39
N LEU A 263 3.33 -2.25 -12.90
CA LEU A 263 2.08 -1.69 -13.39
C LEU A 263 0.96 -1.94 -12.39
N THR A 264 -0.05 -1.08 -12.42
CA THR A 264 -1.31 -1.37 -11.74
C THR A 264 -2.12 -2.37 -12.56
N ALA A 265 -2.91 -3.21 -11.90
CA ALA A 265 -3.81 -4.16 -12.54
C ALA A 265 -5.16 -4.16 -11.86
N GLU A 266 -6.24 -4.01 -12.61
CA GLU A 266 -7.60 -4.04 -12.07
C GLU A 266 -8.04 -5.48 -11.80
N LEU A 267 -8.56 -5.73 -10.61
CA LEU A 267 -9.20 -6.99 -10.26
C LEU A 267 -10.58 -7.10 -10.93
N THR A 268 -10.68 -7.96 -11.92
CA THR A 268 -11.86 -8.09 -12.79
C THR A 268 -12.82 -9.17 -12.32
N ASN A 269 -12.30 -10.22 -11.70
CA ASN A 269 -13.07 -11.35 -11.19
C ASN A 269 -12.41 -11.96 -9.95
N ILE A 270 -13.24 -12.45 -9.05
CA ILE A 270 -12.87 -13.20 -7.84
C ILE A 270 -13.75 -14.45 -7.84
N ALA A 271 -13.14 -15.62 -7.85
CA ALA A 271 -13.83 -16.91 -7.73
C ALA A 271 -13.41 -17.56 -6.40
N PRO A 272 -14.14 -17.34 -5.30
CA PRO A 272 -13.92 -18.03 -4.03
C PRO A 272 -14.17 -19.53 -4.19
N ALA A 273 -13.45 -20.35 -3.42
CA ALA A 273 -13.57 -21.81 -3.44
C ALA A 273 -13.49 -22.41 -4.86
N PHE A 274 -12.60 -21.86 -5.68
CA PHE A 274 -12.41 -22.22 -7.08
C PHE A 274 -12.04 -23.70 -7.23
N ARG A 275 -11.14 -24.18 -6.36
CA ARG A 275 -10.82 -25.61 -6.20
C ARG A 275 -10.18 -25.87 -4.84
N THR A 276 -10.01 -27.15 -4.52
CA THR A 276 -9.26 -27.60 -3.34
C THR A 276 -7.95 -28.28 -3.74
N VAL A 277 -6.92 -28.11 -2.91
CA VAL A 277 -5.64 -28.82 -3.04
C VAL A 277 -5.25 -29.45 -1.71
N ASP A 278 -4.44 -30.51 -1.76
CA ASP A 278 -3.96 -31.26 -0.61
C ASP A 278 -2.63 -30.71 -0.04
N LYS A 279 -1.94 -29.88 -0.82
CA LYS A 279 -0.65 -29.29 -0.47
C LYS A 279 -0.57 -27.83 -0.91
N VAL A 280 -0.06 -27.00 -0.02
CA VAL A 280 0.15 -25.57 -0.28
C VAL A 280 1.52 -25.11 0.22
N TYR A 281 2.03 -24.05 -0.39
CA TYR A 281 3.39 -23.55 -0.22
C TYR A 281 3.40 -22.09 0.18
N HIS A 282 4.33 -21.72 1.05
CA HIS A 282 4.59 -20.35 1.48
C HIS A 282 6.09 -20.05 1.46
N LEU A 283 6.46 -18.85 1.03
CA LEU A 283 7.85 -18.37 1.05
C LEU A 283 7.99 -17.22 2.04
N GLN A 284 8.95 -17.33 2.95
CA GLN A 284 9.48 -16.18 3.70
C GLN A 284 10.74 -15.68 3.00
N THR A 285 10.81 -14.36 2.81
CA THR A 285 11.84 -13.65 2.06
C THR A 285 12.31 -12.46 2.88
N GLU A 286 13.59 -12.10 2.74
CA GLU A 286 14.23 -11.03 3.50
C GLU A 286 13.45 -9.71 3.44
N GLY A 287 13.02 -9.29 2.24
CA GLY A 287 12.29 -8.03 2.04
C GLY A 287 10.76 -8.15 2.07
N GLY A 288 10.21 -9.27 2.56
CA GLY A 288 8.78 -9.37 2.89
C GLY A 288 7.82 -9.50 1.70
N THR A 289 8.33 -9.49 0.46
CA THR A 289 7.53 -9.50 -0.77
C THR A 289 8.15 -10.40 -1.81
N TYR A 290 7.32 -10.89 -2.73
CA TYR A 290 7.75 -11.59 -3.95
C TYR A 290 6.63 -11.56 -4.99
N GLU A 291 6.91 -12.09 -6.18
CA GLU A 291 5.95 -12.19 -7.27
C GLU A 291 5.46 -13.62 -7.44
N ALA A 292 4.13 -13.80 -7.40
CA ALA A 292 3.46 -15.04 -7.74
C ALA A 292 2.59 -14.79 -8.97
N GLU A 293 2.82 -15.54 -10.06
CA GLU A 293 2.12 -15.32 -11.34
C GLU A 293 2.25 -13.88 -11.86
N ASN A 294 3.42 -13.26 -11.67
CA ASN A 294 3.72 -11.85 -11.94
C ASN A 294 2.91 -10.84 -11.10
N ILE A 295 2.16 -11.27 -10.08
CA ILE A 295 1.44 -10.40 -9.16
C ILE A 295 2.24 -10.23 -7.86
N VAL A 296 2.37 -9.00 -7.37
CA VAL A 296 3.06 -8.71 -6.10
C VAL A 296 2.23 -9.23 -4.93
N VAL A 297 2.84 -10.12 -4.15
CA VAL A 297 2.26 -10.70 -2.93
C VAL A 297 3.15 -10.40 -1.72
N LEU A 298 2.53 -10.41 -0.54
CA LEU A 298 3.20 -10.14 0.73
C LEU A 298 3.40 -11.47 1.46
N ASN A 299 4.58 -11.72 2.02
CA ASN A 299 4.72 -12.77 3.02
C ASN A 299 4.38 -12.21 4.41
N LYS A 300 4.17 -13.09 5.40
CA LYS A 300 4.01 -12.66 6.78
C LYS A 300 5.29 -12.97 7.56
N HIS A 301 5.76 -11.96 8.31
CA HIS A 301 6.77 -12.11 9.35
C HIS A 301 6.19 -12.78 10.60
#